data_AF-A0A1G1LKM1-F1
#
_entry.id   AF-A0A1G1LKM1-F1
#
_cell.length_a   1.000
_cell.length_b   1.000
_cell.length_c   1.000
_cell.angle_alpha   90.00
_cell.angle_beta   90.00
_cell.angle_gamma   90.00
#
_symmetry.space_group_name_H-M   'P 1'
#
loop_
_entity.id
_entity.type
_entity.pdbx_description
1 polymer ?
#
loop_
_entity_poly.entity_id
_entity_poly.type
_entity_poly.pdbx_seq_one_letter_code
_entity_poly.pdbx_strand_id
1 'polypeptide(L)'
;MILKFISTLLFSIVFIAHSQAAATPIYEYYIKEGKKFYEQGDIAEAISQFNRALMMDASSQEALTYLQKLGVTIEDIQTYKSPSIEIAKLNQAIKVYKDKMSELQDKNYEQELRCEELEENKRVLCEALKQQGESNSILAIKLGLAQEAKEQRELVDKQRIGQLQEETSEQARRLELNERLSKQEVQLLDKTEDIVDEKQKKIEQLSKDVELVKGQSADAISDYERKIFDQAAYHDNEVMGLKKELIKTKEAHAKDNRLKSEEVSRFKGLLEDTEKELHEKLAMAGSGDAKIREQLKEKDQYIAQLKEKLASVVKKVSFLERHVQSSKPEDVLFLKAQLLDIETDLNKKNDLLEEKDQALSIMQDRLNEAKERLGFVEQIVEEREGQIKELQRELKQRETPEDLK
;
A
#
# COMPACT_ATOMS: atom_id res chain seq x y z
N MET A 1 -54.21 20.87 31.22
CA MET A 1 -55.29 20.86 30.22
C MET A 1 -56.55 20.15 30.73
N ILE A 2 -56.90 20.32 32.02
CA ILE A 2 -58.06 19.67 32.68
C ILE A 2 -59.03 20.73 33.25
N LEU A 3 -58.64 22.00 33.29
CA LEU A 3 -59.41 23.08 33.91
C LEU A 3 -60.42 23.79 32.98
N LYS A 4 -60.46 23.47 31.67
CA LYS A 4 -61.40 24.09 30.71
C LYS A 4 -62.71 23.28 30.50
N PHE A 5 -62.82 22.09 31.08
CA PHE A 5 -63.98 21.21 30.86
C PHE A 5 -65.10 21.33 31.92
N ILE A 6 -64.87 22.05 33.03
CA ILE A 6 -65.86 22.21 34.11
C ILE A 6 -66.66 23.51 33.98
N SER A 7 -66.23 24.44 33.12
CA SER A 7 -66.86 25.76 32.95
C SER A 7 -68.12 25.77 32.06
N THR A 8 -68.38 24.73 31.29
CA THR A 8 -69.51 24.66 30.35
C THR A 8 -70.69 23.83 30.86
N LEU A 9 -70.60 23.20 32.04
CA LEU A 9 -71.67 22.35 32.59
C LEU A 9 -72.57 23.06 33.62
N LEU A 10 -72.35 24.35 33.90
CA LEU A 10 -73.02 25.08 35.00
C LEU A 10 -73.88 26.27 34.53
N PHE A 11 -74.30 26.30 33.26
CA PHE A 11 -75.08 27.41 32.69
C PHE A 11 -76.33 26.95 31.89
N SER A 12 -77.01 25.90 32.35
CA SER A 12 -78.23 25.39 31.71
C SER A 12 -79.41 25.17 32.68
N ILE A 13 -79.35 25.74 33.89
CA ILE A 13 -80.47 25.69 34.85
C ILE A 13 -80.82 27.12 35.31
N VAL A 14 -81.37 27.92 34.39
CA VAL A 14 -82.09 29.15 34.73
C VAL A 14 -83.41 29.19 33.95
N PHE A 15 -84.45 28.70 34.62
CA PHE A 15 -85.69 29.45 34.82
C PHE A 15 -86.41 29.98 33.57
N ILE A 16 -87.25 29.15 32.95
CA ILE A 16 -88.45 29.63 32.26
C ILE A 16 -89.64 28.75 32.68
N ALA A 17 -90.17 29.00 33.88
CA ALA A 17 -91.55 28.69 34.18
C ALA A 17 -92.42 29.78 33.53
N HIS A 18 -92.65 29.68 32.22
CA HIS A 18 -93.77 30.39 31.60
C HIS A 18 -95.04 29.64 31.98
N SER A 19 -95.84 30.25 32.84
CA SER A 19 -97.22 29.84 33.07
C SER A 19 -97.97 29.84 31.74
N GLN A 20 -98.07 28.66 31.12
CA GLN A 20 -99.08 28.42 30.09
C GLN A 20 -100.42 28.53 30.79
N ALA A 21 -101.03 29.72 30.73
CA ALA A 21 -102.48 29.80 30.76
C ALA A 21 -102.93 28.91 29.60
N ALA A 22 -103.35 27.68 29.93
CA ALA A 22 -103.83 26.73 28.96
C ALA A 22 -104.95 27.42 28.19
N ALA A 23 -104.66 27.82 26.95
CA ALA A 23 -105.67 28.37 26.07
C ALA A 23 -106.73 27.28 25.96
N THR A 24 -107.89 27.51 26.56
CA THR A 24 -109.04 26.60 26.46
C THR A 24 -109.22 26.29 24.98
N PRO A 25 -109.10 25.02 24.57
CA PRO A 25 -109.10 24.68 23.15
C PRO A 25 -110.40 25.18 22.53
N ILE A 26 -110.29 25.75 21.33
CA ILE A 26 -111.37 26.52 20.67
C ILE A 26 -112.70 25.73 20.59
N TYR A 27 -112.66 24.41 20.54
CA TYR A 27 -113.85 23.57 20.54
C TYR A 27 -114.65 23.65 21.85
N GLU A 28 -114.00 23.78 23.01
CA GLU A 28 -114.68 23.93 24.32
C GLU A 28 -115.49 25.23 24.40
N TYR A 29 -115.00 26.29 23.75
CA TYR A 29 -115.74 27.54 23.63
C TYR A 29 -117.07 27.33 22.88
N TYR A 30 -117.03 26.60 21.77
CA TYR A 30 -118.24 26.28 20.99
C TYR A 30 -119.20 25.36 21.74
N ILE A 31 -118.69 24.39 22.52
CA ILE A 31 -119.53 23.56 23.40
C ILE A 31 -120.23 24.43 24.44
N LYS A 32 -119.48 25.37 25.05
CA LYS A 32 -120.02 26.26 26.08
C LYS A 32 -121.09 27.21 25.53
N GLU A 33 -120.85 27.83 24.38
CA GLU A 33 -121.88 28.65 23.71
C GLU A 33 -123.07 27.80 23.25
N GLY A 34 -122.85 26.59 22.73
CA GLY A 34 -123.92 25.68 22.36
C GLY A 34 -124.83 25.30 23.52
N LYS A 35 -124.25 25.02 24.70
CA LYS A 35 -125.01 24.78 25.94
C LYS A 35 -125.86 25.98 26.34
N LYS A 36 -125.30 27.19 26.20
CA LYS A 36 -126.02 28.43 26.52
C LYS A 36 -127.23 28.63 25.59
N PHE A 37 -127.07 28.44 24.28
CA PHE A 37 -128.20 28.52 23.34
C PHE A 37 -129.23 27.40 23.60
N TYR A 38 -128.77 26.21 23.95
CA TYR A 38 -129.63 25.08 24.33
C TYR A 38 -130.50 25.42 25.54
N GLU A 39 -129.90 25.99 26.59
CA GLU A 39 -130.62 26.44 27.80
C GLU A 39 -131.59 27.58 27.52
N GLN A 40 -131.28 28.43 26.54
CA GLN A 40 -132.16 29.52 26.09
C GLN A 40 -133.32 29.03 25.19
N GLY A 41 -133.33 27.75 24.81
CA GLY A 41 -134.32 27.19 23.89
C GLY A 41 -134.07 27.54 22.42
N ASP A 42 -132.96 28.19 22.09
CA ASP A 42 -132.55 28.44 20.70
C ASP A 42 -131.86 27.18 20.14
N ILE A 43 -132.68 26.23 19.75
CA ILE A 43 -132.24 24.90 19.32
C ILE A 43 -131.39 24.97 18.04
N ALA A 44 -131.72 25.87 17.12
CA ALA A 44 -131.02 26.00 15.84
C ALA A 44 -129.57 26.47 16.07
N GLU A 45 -129.38 27.49 16.91
CA GLU A 45 -128.05 28.01 17.20
C GLU A 45 -127.26 27.05 18.10
N ALA A 46 -127.92 26.34 19.02
CA ALA A 46 -127.29 25.28 19.82
C ALA A 46 -126.72 24.17 18.93
N ILE A 47 -127.50 23.65 17.98
CA ILE A 47 -127.05 22.64 17.00
C ILE A 47 -125.87 23.19 16.18
N SER A 48 -125.96 24.45 15.72
CA SER A 48 -124.89 25.12 14.97
C SER A 48 -123.57 25.16 15.76
N GLN A 49 -123.59 25.56 17.04
CA GLN A 49 -122.38 25.61 17.86
C GLN A 49 -121.83 24.22 18.20
N PHE A 50 -122.68 23.23 18.50
CA PHE A 50 -122.21 21.85 18.73
C PHE A 50 -121.60 21.24 17.46
N ASN A 51 -122.17 21.51 16.29
CA ASN A 51 -121.56 21.11 15.02
C ASN A 51 -120.21 21.81 14.80
N ARG A 52 -120.08 23.10 15.13
CA ARG A 52 -118.78 23.82 15.08
C ARG A 52 -117.76 23.23 16.06
N ALA A 53 -118.18 22.79 17.24
CA ALA A 53 -117.31 22.07 18.17
C ALA A 53 -116.81 20.75 17.58
N LEU A 54 -117.70 19.96 16.96
CA LEU A 54 -117.34 18.70 16.29
C LEU A 54 -116.48 18.90 15.03
N MET A 55 -116.53 20.07 14.40
CA MET A 55 -115.60 20.41 13.32
C MET A 55 -114.17 20.61 13.81
N MET A 56 -114.00 21.06 15.05
CA MET A 56 -112.69 21.30 15.67
C MET A 56 -112.16 20.05 16.37
N ASP A 57 -113.05 19.29 17.01
CA ASP A 57 -112.77 17.96 17.58
C ASP A 57 -113.90 17.01 17.24
N ALA A 58 -113.69 16.21 16.19
CA ALA A 58 -114.64 15.22 15.70
C ALA A 58 -114.99 14.13 16.73
N SER A 59 -114.18 13.98 17.79
CA SER A 59 -114.35 12.97 18.83
C SER A 59 -115.00 13.50 20.11
N SER A 60 -115.45 14.76 20.14
CA SER A 60 -116.04 15.37 21.33
C SER A 60 -117.33 14.67 21.75
N GLN A 61 -117.22 13.82 22.78
CA GLN A 61 -118.37 13.10 23.34
C GLN A 61 -119.43 14.05 23.88
N GLU A 62 -119.01 15.20 24.42
CA GLU A 62 -119.92 16.16 25.01
C GLU A 62 -120.80 16.83 23.95
N ALA A 63 -120.23 17.32 22.85
CA ALA A 63 -121.02 17.88 21.75
C ALA A 63 -121.96 16.84 21.12
N LEU A 64 -121.50 15.60 20.93
CA LEU A 64 -122.33 14.49 20.45
C LEU A 64 -123.51 14.20 21.38
N THR A 65 -123.28 14.21 22.70
CA THR A 65 -124.33 13.96 23.70
C THR A 65 -125.43 15.02 23.64
N TYR A 66 -125.08 16.30 23.47
CA TYR A 66 -126.08 17.36 23.38
C TYR A 66 -126.84 17.35 22.05
N LEU A 67 -126.19 17.01 20.94
CA LEU A 67 -126.88 16.81 19.66
C LEU A 67 -127.87 15.65 19.72
N GLN A 68 -127.51 14.55 20.39
CA GLN A 68 -128.41 13.43 20.61
C GLN A 68 -129.63 13.82 21.48
N LYS A 69 -129.42 14.62 22.53
CA LYS A 69 -130.52 15.17 23.36
C LYS A 69 -131.47 16.07 22.55
N LEU A 70 -130.98 16.67 21.48
CA LEU A 70 -131.75 17.52 20.56
C LEU A 70 -132.51 16.73 19.48
N GLY A 71 -132.46 15.39 19.53
CA GLY A 71 -133.12 14.53 18.57
C GLY A 71 -132.38 14.45 17.22
N VAL A 72 -131.17 14.99 17.12
CA VAL A 72 -130.31 14.83 15.95
C VAL A 72 -129.65 13.46 16.04
N THR A 73 -130.02 12.54 15.15
CA THR A 73 -129.43 11.20 15.19
C THR A 73 -128.00 11.24 14.61
N ILE A 74 -127.14 10.33 15.06
CA ILE A 74 -125.78 10.21 14.54
C ILE A 74 -125.80 9.89 13.02
N GLU A 75 -126.85 9.22 12.53
CA GLU A 75 -127.05 8.91 11.10
C GLU A 75 -127.33 10.17 10.28
N ASP A 76 -128.07 11.14 10.83
CA ASP A 76 -128.30 12.46 10.20
C ASP A 76 -127.01 13.30 10.17
N ILE A 77 -126.12 13.11 11.16
CA ILE A 77 -124.82 13.78 11.24
C ILE A 77 -123.79 13.13 10.29
N GLN A 78 -123.84 11.81 10.11
CA GLN A 78 -122.92 11.05 9.26
C GLN A 78 -123.25 11.15 7.75
N THR A 79 -124.50 11.41 7.38
CA THR A 79 -124.92 11.64 5.98
C THR A 79 -124.58 13.05 5.50
N TYR A 80 -124.43 14.01 6.41
CA TYR A 80 -123.75 15.27 6.15
C TYR A 80 -122.23 15.02 6.04
N LYS A 81 -121.78 14.61 4.85
CA LYS A 81 -120.39 14.85 4.40
C LYS A 81 -120.19 16.36 4.31
N SER A 82 -120.12 17.02 5.46
CA SER A 82 -119.81 18.44 5.53
C SER A 82 -118.42 18.60 4.91
N PRO A 83 -118.28 19.38 3.83
CA PRO A 83 -116.98 19.64 3.20
C PRO A 83 -115.91 20.03 4.23
N SER A 84 -116.31 20.63 5.35
CA SER A 84 -115.42 21.02 6.43
C SER A 84 -114.77 19.84 7.19
N ILE A 85 -115.45 18.71 7.37
CA ILE A 85 -114.85 17.51 8.02
C ILE A 85 -113.82 16.88 7.08
N GLU A 86 -114.12 16.84 5.78
CA GLU A 86 -113.17 16.38 4.76
C GLU A 86 -111.97 17.33 4.66
N ILE A 87 -112.18 18.65 4.74
CA ILE A 87 -111.11 19.65 4.82
C ILE A 87 -110.26 19.47 6.08
N ALA A 88 -110.86 19.17 7.24
CA ALA A 88 -110.11 18.92 8.48
C ALA A 88 -109.23 17.66 8.37
N LYS A 89 -109.78 16.57 7.84
CA LYS A 89 -109.01 15.34 7.55
C LYS A 89 -107.89 15.59 6.55
N LEU A 90 -108.16 16.37 5.50
CA LEU A 90 -107.16 16.76 4.50
C LEU A 90 -106.05 17.62 5.13
N ASN A 91 -106.40 18.58 5.98
CA ASN A 91 -105.42 19.42 6.68
C ASN A 91 -104.55 18.60 7.63
N GLN A 92 -105.12 17.62 8.34
CA GLN A 92 -104.35 16.71 9.18
C GLN A 92 -103.40 15.85 8.33
N ALA A 93 -103.86 15.31 7.20
CA ALA A 93 -103.01 14.56 6.27
C ALA A 93 -101.88 15.44 5.71
N ILE A 94 -102.19 16.67 5.28
CA ILE A 94 -101.22 17.66 4.81
C ILE A 94 -100.17 17.94 5.89
N LYS A 95 -100.59 18.08 7.16
CA LYS A 95 -99.65 18.27 8.27
C LYS A 95 -98.72 17.07 8.43
N VAL A 96 -99.26 15.85 8.47
CA VAL A 96 -98.44 14.61 8.56
C VAL A 96 -97.47 14.51 7.39
N TYR A 97 -97.91 14.82 6.16
CA TYR A 97 -97.04 14.85 4.99
C TYR A 97 -95.95 15.92 5.11
N LYS A 98 -96.28 17.12 5.61
CA LYS A 98 -95.31 18.19 5.83
C LYS A 98 -94.26 17.81 6.88
N ASP A 99 -94.69 17.24 8.00
CA ASP A 99 -93.80 16.74 9.06
C ASP A 99 -92.90 15.63 8.50
N LYS A 100 -93.45 14.73 7.68
CA LYS A 100 -92.66 13.66 7.04
C LYS A 100 -91.67 14.19 6.01
N MET A 101 -92.04 15.20 5.23
CA MET A 101 -91.15 15.87 4.29
C MET A 101 -90.01 16.57 5.02
N SER A 102 -90.27 17.21 6.16
CA SER A 102 -89.22 17.81 7.00
C SER A 102 -88.24 16.75 7.51
N GLU A 103 -88.76 15.64 8.06
CA GLU A 103 -87.92 14.53 8.54
C GLU A 103 -87.04 13.92 7.42
N LEU A 104 -87.58 13.82 6.20
CA LEU A 104 -86.81 13.34 5.05
C LEU A 104 -85.75 14.35 4.59
N GLN A 105 -86.05 15.65 4.67
CA GLN A 105 -85.06 16.70 4.37
C GLN A 105 -83.90 16.66 5.37
N ASP A 106 -84.20 16.54 6.68
CA ASP A 106 -83.18 16.43 7.73
C ASP A 106 -82.31 15.17 7.53
N LYS A 107 -82.94 14.03 7.23
CA LYS A 107 -82.22 12.78 6.93
C LYS A 107 -81.36 12.88 5.66
N ASN A 108 -81.85 13.56 4.63
CA ASN A 108 -81.07 13.77 3.41
C ASN A 108 -79.85 14.65 3.67
N TYR A 109 -80.01 15.71 4.47
CA TYR A 109 -78.91 16.57 4.91
C TYR A 109 -77.86 15.81 5.75
N GLU A 110 -78.30 14.97 6.69
CA GLU A 110 -77.40 14.09 7.46
C GLU A 110 -76.65 13.09 6.56
N GLN A 111 -77.31 12.56 5.53
CA GLN A 111 -76.67 11.68 4.55
C GLN A 111 -75.64 12.41 3.69
N GLU A 112 -75.93 13.63 3.25
CA GLU A 112 -74.99 14.48 2.50
C GLU A 112 -73.73 14.77 3.33
N LEU A 113 -73.89 15.19 4.60
CA LEU A 113 -72.77 15.38 5.53
C LEU A 113 -71.92 14.10 5.69
N ARG A 114 -72.57 12.95 5.84
CA ARG A 114 -71.87 11.66 5.96
C ARG A 114 -71.13 11.29 4.67
N CYS A 115 -71.67 11.62 3.51
CA CYS A 115 -71.00 11.42 2.23
C CYS A 115 -69.76 12.30 2.12
N GLU A 116 -69.85 13.58 2.51
CA GLU A 116 -68.69 14.50 2.54
C GLU A 116 -67.58 14.00 3.48
N GLU A 117 -67.95 13.55 4.69
CA GLU A 117 -66.98 12.95 5.63
C GLU A 117 -66.31 11.69 5.07
N LEU A 118 -67.07 10.84 4.36
CA LEU A 118 -66.52 9.64 3.73
C LEU A 118 -65.59 9.97 2.56
N GLU A 119 -65.90 10.98 1.77
CA GLU A 119 -65.05 11.45 0.69
C GLU A 119 -63.74 12.05 1.21
N GLU A 120 -63.80 12.83 2.30
CA GLU A 120 -62.60 13.36 2.95
C GLU A 120 -61.74 12.24 3.56
N ASN A 121 -62.35 11.29 4.27
CA ASN A 121 -61.64 10.14 4.81
C ASN A 121 -60.98 9.30 3.70
N LYS A 122 -61.66 9.14 2.55
CA LYS A 122 -61.10 8.47 1.37
C LYS A 122 -59.91 9.24 0.82
N ARG A 123 -59.98 10.58 0.74
CA ARG A 123 -58.87 11.44 0.28
C ARG A 123 -57.65 11.28 1.17
N VAL A 124 -57.83 11.39 2.49
CA VAL A 124 -56.76 11.22 3.49
C VAL A 124 -56.12 9.82 3.39
N LEU A 125 -56.93 8.77 3.24
CA LEU A 125 -56.42 7.40 3.09
C LEU A 125 -55.60 7.23 1.80
N CYS A 126 -56.06 7.80 0.69
CA CYS A 126 -55.32 7.78 -0.57
C CYS A 126 -53.96 8.48 -0.46
N GLU A 127 -53.90 9.64 0.20
CA GLU A 127 -52.65 10.36 0.44
C GLU A 127 -51.70 9.56 1.34
N ALA A 128 -52.21 8.94 2.41
CA ALA A 128 -51.42 8.09 3.29
C ALA A 128 -50.84 6.87 2.55
N LEU A 129 -51.63 6.21 1.69
CA LEU A 129 -51.17 5.10 0.87
C LEU A 129 -50.12 5.54 -0.16
N LYS A 130 -50.25 6.72 -0.75
CA LYS A 130 -49.25 7.30 -1.66
C LYS A 130 -47.92 7.53 -0.94
N GLN A 131 -47.95 8.18 0.23
CA GLN A 131 -46.77 8.41 1.06
C GLN A 131 -46.12 7.10 1.51
N GLN A 132 -46.94 6.09 1.86
CA GLN A 132 -46.43 4.76 2.21
C GLN A 132 -45.76 4.09 1.01
N GLY A 133 -46.33 4.22 -0.19
CA GLY A 133 -45.72 3.73 -1.44
C GLY A 133 -44.37 4.38 -1.73
N GLU A 134 -44.27 5.71 -1.59
CA GLU A 134 -43.01 6.45 -1.73
C GLU A 134 -41.97 6.01 -0.68
N SER A 135 -42.39 5.85 0.58
CA SER A 135 -41.52 5.36 1.66
C SER A 135 -40.99 3.96 1.38
N ASN A 136 -41.85 3.04 0.92
CA ASN A 136 -41.47 1.68 0.55
C ASN A 136 -40.50 1.66 -0.65
N SER A 137 -40.70 2.53 -1.64
CA SER A 137 -39.78 2.69 -2.77
C SER A 137 -38.39 3.14 -2.31
N ILE A 138 -38.32 4.14 -1.42
CA ILE A 138 -37.05 4.61 -0.83
C ILE A 138 -36.36 3.49 -0.03
N LEU A 139 -37.13 2.71 0.75
CA LEU A 139 -36.59 1.57 1.49
C LEU A 139 -36.04 0.49 0.57
N ALA A 140 -36.71 0.21 -0.55
CA ALA A 140 -36.23 -0.75 -1.55
C ALA A 140 -34.90 -0.30 -2.17
N ILE A 141 -34.76 0.98 -2.52
CA ILE A 141 -33.50 1.55 -3.03
C ILE A 141 -32.39 1.42 -1.98
N LYS A 142 -32.67 1.78 -0.72
CA LYS A 142 -31.69 1.66 0.38
C LYS A 142 -31.26 0.22 0.61
N LEU A 143 -32.18 -0.74 0.50
CA LEU A 143 -31.88 -2.16 0.62
C LEU A 143 -30.97 -2.63 -0.52
N GLY A 144 -31.24 -2.22 -1.76
CA GLY A 144 -30.39 -2.50 -2.92
C GLY A 144 -28.97 -1.97 -2.74
N LEU A 145 -28.82 -0.70 -2.38
CA LEU A 145 -27.51 -0.09 -2.11
C LEU A 145 -26.75 -0.78 -0.98
N ALA A 146 -27.45 -1.23 0.07
CA ALA A 146 -26.84 -1.97 1.17
C ALA A 146 -26.37 -3.37 0.74
N GLN A 147 -27.09 -4.04 -0.16
CA GLN A 147 -26.70 -5.33 -0.73
C GLN A 147 -25.48 -5.18 -1.65
N GLU A 148 -25.49 -4.20 -2.55
CA GLU A 148 -24.33 -3.90 -3.41
C GLU A 148 -23.08 -3.57 -2.58
N ALA A 149 -23.22 -2.74 -1.54
CA ALA A 149 -22.11 -2.42 -0.64
C ALA A 149 -21.58 -3.65 0.11
N LYS A 150 -22.46 -4.59 0.46
CA LYS A 150 -22.06 -5.86 1.10
C LYS A 150 -21.27 -6.73 0.11
N GLU A 151 -21.75 -6.87 -1.12
CA GLU A 151 -21.08 -7.66 -2.18
C GLU A 151 -19.70 -7.08 -2.52
N GLN A 152 -19.58 -5.76 -2.62
CA GLN A 152 -18.30 -5.08 -2.82
C GLN A 152 -17.31 -5.36 -1.68
N ARG A 153 -17.77 -5.31 -0.42
CA ARG A 153 -16.92 -5.66 0.74
C ARG A 153 -16.46 -7.11 0.68
N GLU A 154 -17.37 -8.04 0.40
CA GLU A 154 -17.01 -9.47 0.27
C GLU A 154 -16.00 -9.72 -0.86
N LEU A 155 -16.07 -8.98 -1.96
CA LEU A 155 -15.10 -9.05 -3.05
C LEU A 155 -13.72 -8.54 -2.60
N VAL A 156 -13.66 -7.38 -1.94
CA VAL A 156 -12.41 -6.80 -1.40
C VAL A 156 -11.79 -7.74 -0.37
N ASP A 157 -12.60 -8.31 0.52
CA ASP A 157 -12.11 -9.26 1.53
C ASP A 157 -11.55 -10.53 0.88
N LYS A 158 -12.20 -11.07 -0.16
CA LYS A 158 -11.68 -12.22 -0.93
C LYS A 158 -10.34 -11.89 -1.60
N GLN A 159 -10.21 -10.72 -2.20
CA GLN A 159 -8.94 -10.27 -2.81
C GLN A 159 -7.84 -10.14 -1.75
N ARG A 160 -8.16 -9.57 -0.58
CA ARG A 160 -7.20 -9.41 0.52
C ARG A 160 -6.75 -10.76 1.10
N ILE A 161 -7.68 -11.71 1.25
CA ILE A 161 -7.36 -13.07 1.68
C ILE A 161 -6.43 -13.74 0.66
N GLY A 162 -6.69 -13.58 -0.65
CA GLY A 162 -5.82 -14.11 -1.70
C GLY A 162 -4.39 -13.57 -1.61
N GLN A 163 -4.23 -12.25 -1.46
CA GLN A 163 -2.92 -11.61 -1.27
C GLN A 163 -2.20 -12.13 -0.02
N LEU A 164 -2.90 -12.24 1.11
CA LEU A 164 -2.31 -12.76 2.35
C LEU A 164 -1.88 -14.22 2.21
N GLN A 165 -2.64 -15.04 1.49
CA GLN A 165 -2.26 -16.43 1.20
C GLN A 165 -1.00 -16.49 0.33
N GLU A 166 -0.90 -15.63 -0.68
CA GLU A 166 0.30 -15.52 -1.52
C GLU A 166 1.53 -15.09 -0.71
N GLU A 167 1.42 -14.01 0.07
CA GLU A 167 2.47 -13.53 0.99
C GLU A 167 2.91 -14.63 1.97
N THR A 168 1.95 -15.35 2.56
CA THR A 168 2.23 -16.46 3.48
C THR A 168 2.98 -17.59 2.77
N SER A 169 2.59 -17.92 1.53
CA SER A 169 3.26 -18.94 0.73
C SER A 169 4.69 -18.54 0.35
N GLU A 170 4.92 -17.26 0.06
CA GLU A 170 6.25 -16.73 -0.23
C GLU A 170 7.12 -16.74 1.02
N GLN A 171 6.57 -16.34 2.17
CA GLN A 171 7.28 -16.40 3.45
C GLN A 171 7.67 -17.83 3.83
N ALA A 172 6.79 -18.81 3.58
CA ALA A 172 7.11 -20.23 3.77
C ALA A 172 8.27 -20.68 2.88
N ARG A 173 8.28 -20.30 1.58
CA ARG A 173 9.40 -20.59 0.67
C ARG A 173 10.71 -19.95 1.13
N ARG A 174 10.65 -18.71 1.62
CA ARG A 174 11.83 -18.01 2.18
C ARG A 174 12.38 -18.73 3.41
N LEU A 175 11.52 -19.23 4.29
CA LEU A 175 11.93 -20.02 5.46
C LEU A 175 12.58 -21.35 5.03
N GLU A 176 12.00 -22.07 4.08
CA GLU A 176 12.60 -23.29 3.53
C GLU A 176 13.98 -23.04 2.89
N LEU A 177 14.13 -21.94 2.17
CA LEU A 177 15.42 -21.55 1.59
C LEU A 177 16.45 -21.26 2.68
N ASN A 178 16.07 -20.51 3.72
CA ASN A 178 16.93 -20.20 4.85
C ASN A 178 17.35 -21.46 5.60
N GLU A 179 16.45 -22.43 5.81
CA GLU A 179 16.80 -23.73 6.40
C GLU A 179 17.81 -24.49 5.55
N ARG A 180 17.68 -24.46 4.21
CA ARG A 180 18.64 -25.08 3.30
C ARG A 180 20.01 -24.40 3.36
N LEU A 181 20.04 -23.07 3.37
CA LEU A 181 21.28 -22.29 3.47
C LEU A 181 21.97 -22.56 4.81
N SER A 182 21.23 -22.59 5.92
CA SER A 182 21.77 -22.93 7.23
C SER A 182 22.38 -24.35 7.26
N LYS A 183 21.71 -25.34 6.64
CA LYS A 183 22.28 -26.69 6.50
C LYS A 183 23.57 -26.70 5.67
N GLN A 184 23.64 -25.91 4.60
CA GLN A 184 24.85 -25.79 3.79
C GLN A 184 25.98 -25.10 4.55
N GLU A 185 25.69 -24.08 5.34
CA GLU A 185 26.65 -23.38 6.18
C GLU A 185 27.29 -24.35 7.20
N VAL A 186 26.47 -25.16 7.89
CA VAL A 186 26.97 -26.20 8.80
C VAL A 186 27.87 -27.19 8.07
N GLN A 187 27.46 -27.69 6.90
CA GLN A 187 28.28 -28.62 6.12
C GLN A 187 29.60 -28.01 5.63
N LEU A 188 29.60 -26.71 5.33
CA LEU A 188 30.83 -26.00 4.97
C LEU A 188 31.73 -25.86 6.18
N LEU A 189 31.18 -25.47 7.34
CA LEU A 189 31.92 -25.37 8.61
C LEU A 189 32.60 -26.69 8.96
N ASP A 190 31.88 -27.81 8.93
CA ASP A 190 32.41 -29.16 9.17
C ASP A 190 33.60 -29.47 8.23
N LYS A 191 33.46 -29.17 6.93
CA LYS A 191 34.55 -29.35 5.95
C LYS A 191 35.75 -28.47 6.24
N THR A 192 35.53 -27.23 6.68
CA THR A 192 36.64 -26.35 7.08
C THR A 192 37.35 -26.89 8.33
N GLU A 193 36.62 -27.45 9.29
CA GLU A 193 37.18 -28.08 10.49
C GLU A 193 38.06 -29.28 10.11
N ASP A 194 37.56 -30.16 9.24
CA ASP A 194 38.33 -31.29 8.69
C ASP A 194 39.65 -30.83 8.01
N ILE A 195 39.58 -29.77 7.20
CA ILE A 195 40.75 -29.19 6.53
C ILE A 195 41.73 -28.62 7.55
N VAL A 196 41.24 -27.90 8.57
CA VAL A 196 42.09 -27.34 9.63
C VAL A 196 42.81 -28.44 10.38
N ASP A 197 42.10 -29.51 10.75
CA ASP A 197 42.68 -30.69 11.41
C ASP A 197 43.75 -31.38 10.55
N GLU A 198 43.51 -31.53 9.24
CA GLU A 198 44.50 -32.10 8.32
C GLU A 198 45.76 -31.22 8.23
N LYS A 199 45.57 -29.89 8.12
CA LYS A 199 46.68 -28.93 8.09
C LYS A 199 47.45 -28.93 9.40
N GLN A 200 46.77 -29.03 10.53
CA GLN A 200 47.39 -29.08 11.86
C GLN A 200 48.26 -30.33 12.00
N LYS A 201 47.74 -31.51 11.62
CA LYS A 201 48.54 -32.75 11.58
C LYS A 201 49.78 -32.61 10.69
N LYS A 202 49.65 -31.95 9.53
CA LYS A 202 50.78 -31.71 8.62
C LYS A 202 51.82 -30.75 9.21
N ILE A 203 51.38 -29.72 9.94
CA ILE A 203 52.26 -28.81 10.67
C ILE A 203 53.03 -29.57 11.76
N GLU A 204 52.36 -30.43 12.53
CA GLU A 204 53.00 -31.27 13.55
C GLU A 204 54.03 -32.22 12.94
N GLN A 205 53.70 -32.85 11.80
CA GLN A 205 54.63 -33.71 11.05
C GLN A 205 55.87 -32.91 10.61
N LEU A 206 55.67 -31.76 9.96
CA LEU A 206 56.76 -30.91 9.51
C LEU A 206 57.60 -30.37 10.67
N SER A 207 56.98 -30.08 11.82
CA SER A 207 57.70 -29.65 13.03
C SER A 207 58.62 -30.75 13.54
N LYS A 208 58.17 -32.01 13.56
CA LYS A 208 59.00 -33.18 13.91
C LYS A 208 60.14 -33.36 12.92
N ASP A 209 59.87 -33.22 11.63
CA ASP A 209 60.90 -33.32 10.58
C ASP A 209 61.94 -32.19 10.73
N VAL A 210 61.52 -30.97 11.05
CA VAL A 210 62.42 -29.84 11.33
C VAL A 210 63.26 -30.10 12.58
N GLU A 211 62.70 -30.66 13.65
CA GLU A 211 63.46 -31.05 14.84
C GLU A 211 64.49 -32.14 14.53
N LEU A 212 64.11 -33.14 13.73
CA LEU A 212 65.02 -34.19 13.28
C LEU A 212 66.18 -33.61 12.47
N VAL A 213 65.88 -32.75 11.48
CA VAL A 213 66.90 -32.09 10.65
C VAL A 213 67.78 -31.18 11.51
N LYS A 214 67.21 -30.45 12.48
CA LYS A 214 67.99 -29.65 13.44
C LYS A 214 68.96 -30.54 14.23
N GLY A 215 68.49 -31.67 14.75
CA GLY A 215 69.34 -32.66 15.43
C GLY A 215 70.48 -33.16 14.53
N GLN A 216 70.15 -33.63 13.33
CA GLN A 216 71.14 -34.10 12.34
C GLN A 216 72.14 -33.00 11.94
N SER A 217 71.68 -31.76 11.81
CA SER A 217 72.55 -30.63 11.49
C SER A 217 73.46 -30.26 12.66
N ALA A 218 72.98 -30.35 13.90
CA ALA A 218 73.79 -30.12 15.10
C ALA A 218 74.86 -31.22 15.25
N ASP A 219 74.50 -32.47 15.00
CA ASP A 219 75.44 -33.60 14.99
C ASP A 219 76.49 -33.44 13.89
N ALA A 220 76.07 -33.05 12.68
CA ALA A 220 76.99 -32.78 11.57
C ALA A 220 77.93 -31.59 11.86
N ILE A 221 77.41 -30.51 12.44
CA ILE A 221 78.23 -29.35 12.86
C ILE A 221 79.25 -29.79 13.91
N SER A 222 78.85 -30.59 14.91
CA SER A 222 79.77 -31.12 15.92
C SER A 222 80.87 -32.01 15.31
N ASP A 223 80.51 -32.87 14.35
CA ASP A 223 81.46 -33.69 13.59
C ASP A 223 82.44 -32.83 12.75
N TYR A 224 81.94 -31.75 12.13
CA TYR A 224 82.79 -30.81 11.40
C TYR A 224 83.72 -30.03 12.32
N GLU A 225 83.23 -29.54 13.47
CA GLU A 225 84.04 -28.86 14.48
C GLU A 225 85.15 -29.78 15.00
N ARG A 226 84.84 -31.06 15.26
CA ARG A 226 85.82 -32.06 15.68
C ARG A 226 86.91 -32.28 14.63
N LYS A 227 86.54 -32.41 13.35
CA LYS A 227 87.50 -32.54 12.23
C LYS A 227 88.39 -31.31 12.09
N ILE A 228 87.84 -30.11 12.24
CA ILE A 228 88.62 -28.86 12.22
C ILE A 228 89.60 -28.84 13.39
N PHE A 229 89.17 -29.27 14.58
CA PHE A 229 90.03 -29.33 15.76
C PHE A 229 91.18 -30.34 15.58
N ASP A 230 90.90 -31.51 15.00
CA ASP A 230 91.92 -32.52 14.68
C ASP A 230 92.91 -32.03 13.61
N GLN A 231 92.42 -31.31 12.58
CA GLN A 231 93.28 -30.66 11.58
C GLN A 231 94.13 -29.54 12.17
N ALA A 232 93.56 -28.72 13.06
CA ALA A 232 94.30 -27.68 13.76
C ALA A 232 95.42 -28.28 14.61
N ALA A 233 95.15 -29.37 15.34
CA ALA A 233 96.16 -30.09 16.10
C ALA A 233 97.25 -30.71 15.20
N TYR A 234 96.88 -31.20 14.03
CA TYR A 234 97.84 -31.69 13.02
C TYR A 234 98.77 -30.56 12.53
N HIS A 235 98.19 -29.42 12.14
CA HIS A 235 98.96 -28.27 11.66
C HIS A 235 99.81 -27.62 12.77
N ASP A 236 99.36 -27.60 14.02
CA ASP A 236 100.17 -27.11 15.15
C ASP A 236 101.42 -27.99 15.37
N ASN A 237 101.28 -29.32 15.22
CA ASN A 237 102.41 -30.24 15.28
C ASN A 237 103.39 -30.02 14.10
N GLU A 238 102.85 -29.78 12.91
CA GLU A 238 103.63 -29.47 11.71
C GLU A 238 104.40 -28.14 11.85
N VAL A 239 103.73 -27.09 12.34
CA VAL A 239 104.34 -25.79 12.65
C VAL A 239 105.42 -25.93 13.73
N MET A 240 105.19 -26.74 14.77
CA MET A 240 106.24 -27.04 15.76
C MET A 240 107.45 -27.76 15.14
N GLY A 241 107.22 -28.69 14.20
CA GLY A 241 108.27 -29.36 13.43
C GLY A 241 109.10 -28.37 12.61
N LEU A 242 108.43 -27.54 11.81
CA LEU A 242 109.05 -26.50 10.99
C LEU A 242 109.80 -25.46 11.83
N LYS A 243 109.28 -25.10 13.01
CA LYS A 243 109.94 -24.17 13.93
C LYS A 243 111.24 -24.74 14.48
N LYS A 244 111.30 -26.05 14.76
CA LYS A 244 112.56 -26.74 15.14
C LYS A 244 113.56 -26.77 13.98
N GLU A 245 113.10 -26.98 12.74
CA GLU A 245 113.97 -26.92 11.56
C GLU A 245 114.48 -25.51 11.27
N LEU A 246 113.65 -24.49 11.48
CA LEU A 246 114.03 -23.09 11.34
C LEU A 246 115.12 -22.69 12.36
N ILE A 247 115.05 -23.21 13.59
CA ILE A 247 116.10 -22.99 14.60
C ILE A 247 117.41 -23.65 14.17
N LYS A 248 117.37 -24.91 13.71
CA LYS A 248 118.56 -25.62 13.19
C LYS A 248 119.20 -24.92 11.99
N THR A 249 118.39 -24.42 11.07
CA THR A 249 118.87 -23.70 9.88
C THR A 249 119.42 -22.32 10.23
N LYS A 250 118.82 -21.59 11.18
CA LYS A 250 119.40 -20.33 11.70
C LYS A 250 120.74 -20.55 12.40
N GLU A 251 120.90 -21.62 13.16
CA GLU A 251 122.17 -21.99 13.81
C GLU A 251 123.25 -22.36 12.77
N ALA A 252 122.87 -23.07 11.69
CA ALA A 252 123.77 -23.37 10.58
C ALA A 252 124.20 -22.09 9.82
N HIS A 253 123.28 -21.16 9.58
CA HIS A 253 123.56 -19.90 8.88
C HIS A 253 124.41 -18.93 9.71
N ALA A 254 124.26 -18.93 11.04
CA ALA A 254 125.10 -18.16 11.95
C ALA A 254 126.56 -18.67 11.99
N LYS A 255 126.77 -19.97 11.73
CA LYS A 255 128.10 -20.59 11.62
C LYS A 255 128.78 -20.27 10.27
N ASP A 256 128.02 -20.24 9.19
CA ASP A 256 128.51 -19.92 7.83
C ASP A 256 128.89 -18.44 7.65
N ASN A 257 128.11 -17.51 8.24
CA ASN A 257 128.43 -16.07 8.19
C ASN A 257 129.66 -15.67 9.02
N ARG A 258 130.04 -16.46 10.03
CA ARG A 258 131.27 -16.23 10.82
C ARG A 258 132.54 -16.57 10.04
N LEU A 259 132.47 -17.53 9.11
CA LEU A 259 133.58 -17.99 8.26
C LEU A 259 133.80 -17.08 7.04
N LYS A 260 132.71 -16.59 6.41
CA LYS A 260 132.80 -15.67 5.25
C LYS A 260 133.28 -14.26 5.60
N SER A 261 133.11 -13.84 6.85
CA SER A 261 133.62 -12.55 7.35
C SER A 261 135.15 -12.50 7.51
N GLU A 262 135.83 -13.65 7.59
CA GLU A 262 137.29 -13.73 7.76
C GLU A 262 138.04 -13.82 6.42
N GLU A 263 137.39 -14.27 5.34
CA GLU A 263 137.97 -14.35 3.99
C GLU A 263 137.94 -12.99 3.25
N VAL A 264 136.93 -12.15 3.50
CA VAL A 264 136.76 -10.85 2.84
C VAL A 264 137.84 -9.82 3.23
N SER A 265 138.47 -9.95 4.41
CA SER A 265 139.59 -9.08 4.81
C SER A 265 140.93 -9.46 4.18
N ARG A 266 141.10 -10.68 3.65
CA ARG A 266 142.34 -11.11 2.98
C ARG A 266 142.38 -10.78 1.48
N PHE A 267 141.23 -10.72 0.81
CA PHE A 267 141.16 -10.43 -0.64
C PHE A 267 141.13 -8.94 -1.00
N LYS A 268 140.94 -8.05 -0.02
CA LYS A 268 140.93 -6.59 -0.25
C LYS A 268 142.33 -5.98 -0.45
N GLY A 269 143.40 -6.68 -0.08
CA GLY A 269 144.79 -6.21 -0.24
C GLY A 269 145.53 -6.65 -1.51
N LEU A 270 144.90 -7.48 -2.37
CA LEU A 270 145.51 -8.02 -3.59
C LEU A 270 144.84 -7.52 -4.89
N LEU A 271 143.75 -6.75 -4.77
CA LEU A 271 142.94 -6.28 -5.90
C LEU A 271 143.30 -4.86 -6.39
N GLU A 272 144.08 -4.08 -5.62
CA GLU A 272 144.51 -2.73 -6.04
C GLU A 272 145.72 -2.74 -7.01
N ASP A 273 146.48 -3.84 -7.09
CA ASP A 273 147.68 -3.95 -7.94
C ASP A 273 147.42 -4.62 -9.31
N THR A 274 146.21 -5.08 -9.62
CA THR A 274 145.91 -5.82 -10.87
C THR A 274 144.84 -5.18 -11.79
N GLU A 275 144.20 -4.09 -11.37
CA GLU A 275 143.19 -3.36 -12.17
C GLU A 275 143.77 -2.36 -13.19
N LYS A 276 145.09 -2.35 -13.39
CA LYS A 276 145.76 -1.41 -14.33
C LYS A 276 146.16 -2.01 -15.69
N GLU A 277 145.89 -3.29 -15.96
CA GLU A 277 146.47 -3.96 -17.14
C GLU A 277 145.49 -4.72 -18.06
N LEU A 278 144.16 -4.65 -17.87
CA LEU A 278 143.25 -5.45 -18.72
C LEU A 278 141.99 -4.69 -19.15
N HIS A 279 142.21 -3.52 -19.74
CA HIS A 279 141.21 -2.81 -20.54
C HIS A 279 141.38 -3.01 -22.05
N GLU A 280 141.99 -4.10 -22.49
CA GLU A 280 142.32 -4.26 -23.91
C GLU A 280 142.12 -5.72 -24.38
N LYS A 281 140.89 -6.07 -24.77
CA LYS A 281 140.58 -6.84 -26.00
C LYS A 281 139.13 -7.32 -26.09
N LEU A 282 138.52 -6.87 -27.20
CA LEU A 282 137.61 -7.60 -28.09
C LEU A 282 136.10 -7.31 -28.01
N ALA A 283 135.73 -6.37 -28.88
CA ALA A 283 134.47 -6.32 -29.58
C ALA A 283 134.54 -7.15 -30.90
N MET A 284 133.36 -7.67 -31.31
CA MET A 284 132.83 -7.82 -32.69
C MET A 284 132.62 -9.24 -33.33
N ALA A 285 131.40 -9.36 -33.90
CA ALA A 285 130.87 -10.20 -35.00
C ALA A 285 130.53 -11.68 -34.71
N GLY A 286 129.42 -12.29 -35.18
CA GLY A 286 128.32 -11.87 -36.05
C GLY A 286 127.67 -13.07 -36.80
N SER A 287 126.44 -12.88 -37.32
CA SER A 287 125.62 -13.72 -38.24
C SER A 287 124.72 -14.81 -37.61
N GLY A 288 123.50 -15.08 -38.09
CA GLY A 288 122.80 -14.59 -39.29
C GLY A 288 121.35 -15.12 -39.40
N ASP A 289 120.83 -15.00 -40.63
CA ASP A 289 119.61 -15.59 -41.22
C ASP A 289 118.33 -14.74 -41.38
N ALA A 290 118.29 -14.16 -42.59
CA ALA A 290 117.28 -13.34 -43.21
C ALA A 290 116.17 -14.14 -43.94
N LYS A 291 115.80 -15.35 -43.49
CA LYS A 291 114.80 -16.19 -44.17
C LYS A 291 113.41 -16.25 -43.51
N ILE A 292 113.22 -15.60 -42.37
CA ILE A 292 111.98 -15.63 -41.57
C ILE A 292 111.08 -14.39 -41.80
N ARG A 293 111.59 -13.32 -42.42
CA ARG A 293 110.86 -12.04 -42.53
C ARG A 293 109.84 -11.94 -43.68
N GLU A 294 109.87 -12.86 -44.64
CA GLU A 294 108.92 -12.85 -45.78
C GLU A 294 107.56 -13.49 -45.40
N GLN A 295 107.55 -14.52 -44.55
CA GLN A 295 106.34 -15.29 -44.22
C GLN A 295 105.44 -14.65 -43.13
N LEU A 296 105.91 -13.59 -42.46
CA LEU A 296 105.16 -12.89 -41.40
C LEU A 296 104.27 -11.74 -41.94
N LYS A 297 104.58 -11.17 -43.11
CA LYS A 297 103.80 -10.06 -43.69
C LYS A 297 102.42 -10.47 -44.23
N GLU A 298 102.27 -11.71 -44.72
CA GLU A 298 100.99 -12.20 -45.27
C GLU A 298 100.00 -12.64 -44.16
N LYS A 299 100.49 -13.12 -43.02
CA LYS A 299 99.61 -13.51 -41.88
C LYS A 299 99.11 -12.32 -41.08
N ASP A 300 99.86 -11.23 -41.01
CA ASP A 300 99.44 -10.01 -40.30
C ASP A 300 98.34 -9.23 -41.06
N GLN A 301 98.30 -9.31 -42.40
CA GLN A 301 97.25 -8.68 -43.20
C GLN A 301 95.90 -9.40 -43.11
N TYR A 302 95.88 -10.73 -42.89
CA TYR A 302 94.65 -11.50 -42.68
C TYR A 302 94.06 -11.28 -41.26
N ILE A 303 94.92 -11.07 -40.25
CA ILE A 303 94.49 -10.78 -38.88
C ILE A 303 93.91 -9.36 -38.74
N ALA A 304 94.39 -8.39 -39.52
CA ALA A 304 93.86 -7.02 -39.53
C ALA A 304 92.42 -6.94 -40.08
N GLN A 305 92.11 -7.68 -41.16
CA GLN A 305 90.78 -7.69 -41.78
C GLN A 305 89.71 -8.39 -40.91
N LEU A 306 90.12 -9.37 -40.08
CA LEU A 306 89.22 -10.04 -39.13
C LEU A 306 88.90 -9.17 -37.91
N LYS A 307 89.85 -8.35 -37.44
CA LYS A 307 89.63 -7.40 -36.33
C LYS A 307 88.69 -6.25 -36.71
N GLU A 308 88.72 -5.80 -37.97
CA GLU A 308 87.84 -4.73 -38.47
C GLU A 308 86.38 -5.21 -38.65
N LYS A 309 86.18 -6.44 -39.15
CA LYS A 309 84.84 -7.05 -39.23
C LYS A 309 84.26 -7.30 -37.83
N LEU A 310 85.05 -7.76 -36.86
CA LEU A 310 84.61 -7.95 -35.47
C LEU A 310 84.21 -6.62 -34.81
N ALA A 311 84.94 -5.52 -35.04
CA ALA A 311 84.60 -4.19 -34.53
C ALA A 311 83.28 -3.64 -35.10
N SER A 312 82.96 -3.95 -36.36
CA SER A 312 81.68 -3.57 -36.99
C SER A 312 80.48 -4.37 -36.46
N VAL A 313 80.68 -5.65 -36.10
CA VAL A 313 79.65 -6.51 -35.53
C VAL A 313 79.39 -6.14 -34.07
N VAL A 314 80.44 -5.85 -33.29
CA VAL A 314 80.30 -5.35 -31.89
C VAL A 314 79.61 -3.98 -31.84
N LYS A 315 79.83 -3.09 -32.81
CA LYS A 315 79.08 -1.83 -32.95
C LYS A 315 77.62 -2.01 -33.37
N LYS A 316 77.29 -3.06 -34.15
CA LYS A 316 75.90 -3.41 -34.50
C LYS A 316 75.15 -4.10 -33.35
N VAL A 317 75.82 -4.95 -32.58
CA VAL A 317 75.25 -5.61 -31.39
C VAL A 317 74.98 -4.59 -30.28
N SER A 318 75.90 -3.65 -30.02
CA SER A 318 75.68 -2.56 -29.05
C SER A 318 74.65 -1.50 -29.49
N PHE A 319 74.34 -1.40 -30.80
CA PHE A 319 73.25 -0.58 -31.32
C PHE A 319 71.89 -1.30 -31.22
N LEU A 320 71.86 -2.62 -31.36
CA LEU A 320 70.65 -3.44 -31.24
C LEU A 320 70.28 -3.70 -29.77
N GLU A 321 71.25 -3.93 -28.87
CA GLU A 321 70.99 -4.06 -27.42
C GLU A 321 70.40 -2.77 -26.81
N ARG A 322 70.77 -1.61 -27.34
CA ARG A 322 70.24 -0.30 -26.89
C ARG A 322 68.83 0.00 -27.42
N HIS A 323 68.39 -0.71 -28.48
CA HIS A 323 67.05 -0.59 -29.06
C HIS A 323 66.06 -1.65 -28.56
N VAL A 324 66.54 -2.76 -28.00
CA VAL A 324 65.68 -3.81 -27.39
C VAL A 324 65.19 -3.41 -25.98
N GLN A 325 65.77 -2.38 -25.36
CA GLN A 325 65.34 -1.83 -24.06
C GLN A 325 64.37 -0.63 -24.15
N SER A 326 63.90 -0.25 -25.35
CA SER A 326 63.07 0.96 -25.54
C SER A 326 61.56 0.73 -25.69
N SER A 327 61.01 -0.44 -25.33
CA SER A 327 59.57 -0.55 -25.05
C SER A 327 59.40 -0.91 -23.58
N LYS A 328 59.14 0.12 -22.77
CA LYS A 328 59.13 0.05 -21.31
C LYS A 328 57.99 -0.86 -20.82
N PRO A 329 58.26 -1.86 -19.96
CA PRO A 329 57.20 -2.59 -19.25
C PRO A 329 56.37 -1.70 -18.30
N GLU A 330 56.89 -0.53 -17.92
CA GLU A 330 56.18 0.47 -17.12
C GLU A 330 55.02 1.13 -17.87
N ASP A 331 55.15 1.40 -19.17
CA ASP A 331 54.06 1.99 -19.96
C ASP A 331 52.91 0.98 -20.14
N VAL A 332 53.24 -0.31 -20.27
CA VAL A 332 52.25 -1.41 -20.32
C VAL A 332 51.57 -1.60 -18.97
N LEU A 333 52.31 -1.52 -17.87
CA LEU A 333 51.74 -1.59 -16.52
C LEU A 333 50.86 -0.37 -16.20
N PHE A 334 51.26 0.83 -16.63
CA PHE A 334 50.49 2.06 -16.47
C PHE A 334 49.22 2.05 -17.33
N LEU A 335 49.31 1.60 -18.59
CA LEU A 335 48.14 1.39 -19.44
C LEU A 335 47.20 0.32 -18.89
N LYS A 336 47.73 -0.74 -18.26
CA LYS A 336 46.94 -1.79 -17.62
C LYS A 336 46.24 -1.29 -16.34
N ALA A 337 46.90 -0.43 -15.57
CA ALA A 337 46.29 0.23 -14.42
C ALA A 337 45.20 1.22 -14.86
N GLN A 338 45.44 2.03 -15.91
CA GLN A 338 44.42 2.90 -16.49
C GLN A 338 43.23 2.13 -17.06
N LEU A 339 43.47 0.99 -17.72
CA LEU A 339 42.41 0.12 -18.21
C LEU A 339 41.56 -0.44 -17.06
N LEU A 340 42.18 -0.82 -15.94
CA LEU A 340 41.47 -1.30 -14.76
C LEU A 340 40.61 -0.20 -14.12
N ASP A 341 41.15 1.02 -14.00
CA ASP A 341 40.38 2.17 -13.49
C ASP A 341 39.19 2.48 -14.42
N ILE A 342 39.41 2.49 -15.73
CA ILE A 342 38.34 2.68 -16.73
C ILE A 342 37.29 1.57 -16.65
N GLU A 343 37.70 0.31 -16.43
CA GLU A 343 36.80 -0.83 -16.28
C GLU A 343 35.95 -0.72 -15.00
N THR A 344 36.56 -0.29 -13.89
CA THR A 344 35.80 -0.04 -12.65
C THR A 344 34.82 1.14 -12.78
N ASP A 345 35.21 2.20 -13.48
CA ASP A 345 34.32 3.35 -13.74
C ASP A 345 33.21 3.00 -14.75
N LEU A 346 33.49 2.14 -15.72
CA LEU A 346 32.48 1.60 -16.63
C LEU A 346 31.47 0.74 -15.88
N ASN A 347 31.91 -0.15 -14.99
CA ASN A 347 31.00 -0.97 -14.18
C ASN A 347 30.11 -0.09 -13.29
N LYS A 348 30.67 0.89 -12.58
CA LYS A 348 29.87 1.85 -11.79
C LYS A 348 28.85 2.61 -12.63
N LYS A 349 29.24 3.03 -13.85
CA LYS A 349 28.31 3.70 -14.77
C LYS A 349 27.22 2.76 -15.28
N ASN A 350 27.53 1.48 -15.47
CA ASN A 350 26.56 0.47 -15.87
C ASN A 350 25.54 0.20 -14.75
N ASP A 351 26.00 0.06 -13.50
CA ASP A 351 25.12 -0.08 -12.33
C ASP A 351 24.18 1.13 -12.17
N LEU A 352 24.72 2.34 -12.34
CA LEU A 352 23.94 3.59 -12.37
C LEU A 352 22.94 3.67 -13.52
N LEU A 353 23.26 3.04 -14.66
CA LEU A 353 22.36 2.98 -15.81
C LEU A 353 21.20 2.03 -15.53
N GLU A 354 21.49 0.87 -14.94
CA GLU A 354 20.51 -0.13 -14.55
C GLU A 354 19.54 0.41 -13.48
N GLU A 355 20.05 1.16 -12.48
CA GLU A 355 19.22 1.86 -11.50
C GLU A 355 18.30 2.90 -12.16
N LYS A 356 18.79 3.63 -13.17
CA LYS A 356 17.99 4.59 -13.92
C LYS A 356 16.94 3.91 -14.79
N ASP A 357 17.25 2.76 -15.38
CA ASP A 357 16.29 1.99 -16.18
C ASP A 357 15.17 1.43 -15.29
N GLN A 358 15.49 0.95 -14.09
CA GLN A 358 14.50 0.56 -13.08
C GLN A 358 13.63 1.75 -12.66
N ALA A 359 14.24 2.91 -12.40
CA ALA A 359 13.51 4.13 -12.05
C ALA A 359 12.59 4.61 -13.20
N LEU A 360 13.04 4.50 -14.45
CA LEU A 360 12.24 4.80 -15.63
C LEU A 360 11.06 3.84 -15.77
N SER A 361 11.26 2.54 -15.53
CA SER A 361 10.18 1.55 -15.52
C SER A 361 9.12 1.91 -14.49
N ILE A 362 9.53 2.20 -13.25
CA ILE A 362 8.60 2.61 -12.17
C ILE A 362 7.86 3.90 -12.55
N MET A 363 8.54 4.87 -13.16
CA MET A 363 7.88 6.09 -13.64
C MET A 363 6.88 5.83 -14.77
N GLN A 364 7.18 4.91 -15.69
CA GLN A 364 6.26 4.49 -16.75
C GLN A 364 5.02 3.80 -16.18
N ASP A 365 5.19 2.92 -15.19
CA ASP A 365 4.07 2.26 -14.52
C ASP A 365 3.18 3.28 -13.81
N ARG A 366 3.78 4.22 -13.05
CA ARG A 366 3.04 5.31 -12.40
C ARG A 366 2.34 6.23 -13.40
N LEU A 367 2.97 6.49 -14.55
CA LEU A 367 2.35 7.28 -15.62
C LEU A 367 1.14 6.56 -16.22
N ASN A 368 1.22 5.24 -16.42
CA ASN A 368 0.11 4.45 -16.92
C ASN A 368 -1.03 4.39 -15.90
N GLU A 369 -0.73 4.15 -14.62
CA GLU A 369 -1.72 4.18 -13.54
C GLU A 369 -2.40 5.56 -13.43
N ALA A 370 -1.64 6.66 -13.56
CA ALA A 370 -2.20 8.01 -13.57
C ALA A 370 -3.14 8.25 -14.76
N LYS A 371 -2.83 7.71 -15.94
CA LYS A 371 -3.71 7.79 -17.12
C LYS A 371 -5.01 6.99 -16.93
N GLU A 372 -4.93 5.80 -16.34
CA GLU A 372 -6.12 5.00 -16.04
C GLU A 372 -7.03 5.72 -15.03
N ARG A 373 -6.44 6.27 -13.97
CA ARG A 373 -7.18 7.09 -12.98
C ARG A 373 -7.81 8.32 -13.62
N LEU A 374 -7.11 8.98 -14.54
CA LEU A 374 -7.64 10.13 -15.27
C LEU A 374 -8.85 9.72 -16.11
N GLY A 375 -8.77 8.61 -16.86
CA GLY A 375 -9.90 8.10 -17.65
C GLY A 375 -11.12 7.78 -16.79
N PHE A 376 -10.93 7.23 -15.59
CA PHE A 376 -12.04 6.99 -14.65
C PHE A 376 -12.67 8.31 -14.15
N VAL A 377 -11.86 9.31 -13.86
CA VAL A 377 -12.35 10.64 -13.45
C VAL A 377 -13.10 11.31 -14.59
N GLU A 378 -12.61 11.22 -15.83
CA GLU A 378 -13.30 11.74 -17.01
C GLU A 378 -14.69 11.11 -17.18
N GLN A 379 -14.81 9.79 -17.02
CA GLN A 379 -16.11 9.11 -17.08
C GLN A 379 -17.08 9.60 -15.97
N ILE A 380 -16.60 9.76 -14.74
CA ILE A 380 -17.42 10.30 -13.64
C ILE A 380 -17.91 11.72 -13.98
N VAL A 381 -17.03 12.56 -14.52
CA VAL A 381 -17.39 13.93 -14.91
C VAL A 381 -18.48 13.90 -15.98
N GLU A 382 -18.36 13.06 -17.01
CA GLU A 382 -19.40 12.90 -18.04
C GLU A 382 -20.74 12.45 -17.46
N GLU A 383 -20.74 11.46 -16.57
CA GLU A 383 -21.96 10.99 -15.89
C GLU A 383 -22.61 12.11 -15.06
N ARG A 384 -21.81 12.87 -14.31
CA ARG A 384 -22.31 13.99 -13.50
C ARG A 384 -22.82 15.14 -14.36
N GLU A 385 -22.16 15.47 -15.46
CA GLU A 385 -22.66 16.44 -16.43
C GLU A 385 -23.99 16.00 -17.05
N GLY A 386 -24.15 14.70 -17.33
CA GLY A 386 -25.41 14.11 -17.76
C GLY A 386 -26.53 14.33 -16.75
N GLN A 387 -26.28 13.98 -15.48
CA GLN A 387 -27.22 14.18 -14.37
C GLN A 387 -27.59 15.66 -14.20
N ILE A 388 -26.61 16.57 -14.28
CA ILE A 388 -26.86 18.01 -14.18
C ILE A 388 -27.77 18.48 -15.31
N LYS A 389 -27.53 18.04 -16.55
CA LYS A 389 -28.40 18.38 -17.70
C LYS A 389 -29.82 17.87 -17.51
N GLU A 390 -29.99 16.69 -16.93
CA GLU A 390 -31.29 16.11 -16.64
C GLU A 390 -32.03 16.89 -15.56
N LEU A 391 -31.36 17.20 -14.44
CA LEU A 391 -31.90 18.05 -13.37
C LEU A 391 -32.26 19.45 -13.88
N GLN A 392 -31.45 20.05 -14.75
CA GLN A 392 -31.77 21.33 -15.38
C GLN A 392 -33.03 21.25 -16.27
N ARG A 393 -33.27 20.09 -16.90
CA ARG A 393 -34.47 19.85 -17.72
C ARG A 393 -35.71 19.71 -16.83
N GLU A 394 -35.61 18.96 -15.73
CA GLU A 394 -36.69 18.84 -14.73
C GLU A 394 -37.03 20.18 -14.09
N LEU A 395 -36.04 21.00 -13.72
CA LEU A 395 -36.26 22.34 -13.18
C LEU A 395 -36.99 23.24 -14.17
N LYS A 396 -36.60 23.22 -15.45
CA LYS A 396 -37.31 23.99 -16.50
C LYS A 396 -38.76 23.54 -16.68
N GLN A 397 -39.06 22.24 -16.52
CA GLN A 397 -40.43 21.73 -16.59
C GLN A 397 -41.28 22.14 -15.38
N ARG A 398 -40.64 22.34 -14.21
CA ARG A 398 -41.32 22.89 -13.02
C ARG A 398 -41.49 24.41 -13.07
N GLU A 399 -40.61 25.11 -13.78
CA GLU A 399 -40.71 26.56 -14.00
C GLU A 399 -41.66 26.95 -15.13
N THR A 400 -42.09 26.01 -15.99
CA THR A 400 -43.20 26.26 -16.90
C THR A 400 -44.51 26.39 -16.12
N PRO A 401 -45.19 27.55 -16.15
CA PRO A 401 -46.34 27.82 -15.31
C PRO A 401 -47.56 27.09 -15.86
N GLU A 402 -47.82 25.87 -15.37
CA GLU A 402 -49.13 25.23 -15.53
C GLU A 402 -50.13 25.59 -14.41
N ASP A 403 -49.71 26.34 -13.38
CA ASP A 403 -50.59 26.74 -12.27
C ASP A 403 -50.84 28.26 -12.19
N LEU A 404 -51.23 28.87 -13.32
CA LEU A 404 -51.99 30.13 -13.33
C LEU A 404 -53.21 29.99 -14.24
N LYS A 405 -54.18 29.19 -13.77
CA LYS A 405 -55.59 29.31 -14.16
C LYS A 405 -56.48 29.25 -12.93
#